data_AF-A0A182MDS5-F1
#
_entry.id   AF-A0A182MDS5-F1
#
_cell.length_a   1.000
_cell.length_b   1.000
_cell.length_c   1.000
_cell.angle_alpha   90.00
_cell.angle_beta   90.00
_cell.angle_gamma   90.00
#
_symmetry.space_group_name_H-M   'P 1'
#
loop_
_entity.id
_entity.type
_entity.pdbx_description
1 polymer ?
#
loop_
_entity_poly.entity_id
_entity_poly.type
_entity_poly.pdbx_seq_one_letter_code
_entity_poly.pdbx_strand_id
1 'polypeptide(L)'
;MNRIIIALTAVFACASAQVFLNQPIPLALHQPAPVREASLAHPAVVENALHESQYPDQFRNNFYKNPHIAEALAKQSWFGDKEMPVFEREADKIPRDRIVKIFKNAGFVRRR
;
A
#
# COMPACT_ATOMS: atom_id res chain seq x y z
N MET A 1 -37.10 48.83 30.03
CA MET A 1 -36.50 48.43 28.75
C MET A 1 -35.22 47.59 28.92
N ASN A 2 -34.23 48.02 29.70
CA ASN A 2 -32.93 47.32 29.80
C ASN A 2 -33.01 45.87 30.34
N ARG A 3 -33.97 45.56 31.22
CA ARG A 3 -34.16 44.20 31.76
C ARG A 3 -34.65 43.19 30.72
N ILE A 4 -35.43 43.64 29.73
CA ILE A 4 -35.97 42.78 28.67
C ILE A 4 -34.85 42.43 27.67
N ILE A 5 -33.98 43.38 27.36
CA ILE A 5 -32.85 43.19 26.45
C ILE A 5 -31.86 42.16 27.01
N ILE A 6 -31.53 42.24 28.31
CA ILE A 6 -30.62 41.29 28.97
C ILE A 6 -31.20 39.87 28.98
N ALA A 7 -32.51 39.74 29.25
CA ALA A 7 -33.19 38.45 29.24
C ALA A 7 -33.19 37.83 27.83
N LEU A 8 -33.40 38.63 26.79
CA LEU A 8 -33.43 38.16 25.40
C LEU A 8 -32.03 37.73 24.92
N THR A 9 -30.97 38.42 25.34
CA THR A 9 -29.58 38.03 25.04
C THR A 9 -29.16 36.75 25.76
N ALA A 10 -29.61 36.52 26.99
CA ALA A 10 -29.29 35.29 27.74
C ALA A 10 -29.95 34.05 27.12
N VAL A 11 -31.20 34.18 26.64
CA VAL A 11 -31.92 33.08 25.98
C VAL A 11 -31.29 32.72 24.63
N PHE A 12 -30.85 33.70 23.84
CA PHE A 12 -30.14 33.44 22.59
C PHE A 12 -28.79 32.74 22.80
N ALA A 13 -28.04 33.08 23.85
CA ALA A 13 -26.76 32.43 24.18
C ALA A 13 -26.94 30.97 24.66
N CYS A 14 -28.02 30.67 25.38
CA CYS A 14 -28.31 29.29 25.80
C CYS A 14 -28.76 28.41 24.63
N ALA A 15 -29.49 28.95 23.65
CA ALA A 15 -29.95 28.21 22.49
C ALA A 15 -28.79 27.83 21.53
N SER A 16 -27.79 28.69 21.37
CA SER A 16 -26.61 28.39 20.54
C SER A 16 -25.70 27.32 21.14
N ALA A 17 -25.64 27.20 22.47
CA ALA A 17 -24.81 26.19 23.14
C ALA A 17 -25.34 24.75 22.92
N GLN A 18 -26.66 24.58 22.78
CA GLN A 18 -27.25 23.25 22.57
C GLN A 18 -27.05 22.72 21.15
N VAL A 19 -26.86 23.59 20.16
CA VAL A 19 -26.63 23.17 18.76
C VAL A 19 -25.21 22.64 18.54
N PHE A 20 -24.24 23.04 19.36
CA PHE A 20 -22.87 22.50 19.32
C PHE A 20 -22.69 21.19 20.09
N LEU A 21 -23.53 20.91 21.11
CA LEU A 21 -23.46 19.68 21.89
C LEU A 21 -24.27 18.51 21.29
N ASN A 22 -25.27 18.81 20.44
CA ASN A 22 -26.12 17.81 19.78
C ASN A 22 -25.74 17.53 18.32
N GLN A 23 -24.51 17.85 17.90
CA GLN A 23 -23.98 17.30 16.66
C GLN A 23 -23.99 15.77 16.82
N PRO A 24 -24.72 15.00 16.00
CA PRO A 24 -24.49 13.56 15.97
C PRO A 24 -23.01 13.41 15.61
N ILE A 25 -22.24 12.74 16.48
CA ILE A 25 -20.85 12.37 16.20
C ILE A 25 -20.85 11.85 14.78
N PRO A 26 -20.17 12.49 13.81
CA PRO A 26 -20.07 11.89 12.51
C PRO A 26 -19.38 10.56 12.75
N LEU A 27 -20.10 9.48 12.51
CA LEU A 27 -19.61 8.10 12.46
C LEU A 27 -18.61 7.93 11.29
N ALA A 28 -17.88 8.98 10.94
CA ALA A 28 -16.84 9.07 9.94
C ALA A 28 -15.49 8.53 10.45
N LEU A 29 -15.42 7.97 11.66
CA LEU A 29 -14.32 7.11 12.07
C LEU A 29 -14.60 5.61 11.85
N HIS A 30 -15.78 5.25 11.31
CA HIS A 30 -16.02 3.93 10.74
C HIS A 30 -16.19 4.02 9.22
N GLN A 31 -15.36 4.82 8.56
CA GLN A 31 -14.74 4.23 7.38
C GLN A 31 -13.98 3.03 7.93
N PRO A 32 -14.27 1.77 7.54
CA PRO A 32 -13.20 0.80 7.57
C PRO A 32 -12.06 1.53 6.85
N ALA A 33 -10.94 1.79 7.55
CA ALA A 33 -9.73 2.23 6.89
C ALA A 33 -9.69 1.40 5.61
N PRO A 34 -9.57 2.01 4.40
CA PRO A 34 -9.61 1.25 3.16
C PRO A 34 -8.73 0.07 3.46
N VAL A 35 -9.30 -1.14 3.50
CA VAL A 35 -8.55 -2.33 3.85
C VAL A 35 -7.42 -2.22 2.85
N ARG A 36 -6.24 -1.80 3.33
CA ARG A 36 -5.05 -1.83 2.52
C ARG A 36 -5.00 -3.31 2.35
N GLU A 37 -5.54 -3.79 1.23
CA GLU A 37 -5.42 -5.16 0.81
C GLU A 37 -3.94 -5.38 1.01
N ALA A 38 -3.60 -6.09 2.08
CA ALA A 38 -2.23 -6.24 2.48
C ALA A 38 -1.69 -7.00 1.30
N SER A 39 -0.99 -6.28 0.42
CA SER A 39 -0.64 -6.77 -0.89
C SER A 39 0.00 -8.11 -0.65
N LEU A 40 -0.65 -9.20 -1.08
CA LEU A 40 -0.10 -10.55 -0.90
C LEU A 40 1.22 -10.71 -1.67
N ALA A 41 1.64 -9.70 -2.44
CA ALA A 41 2.94 -9.66 -3.05
C ALA A 41 4.04 -9.68 -1.98
N HIS A 42 4.98 -10.60 -2.16
CA HIS A 42 6.19 -10.71 -1.38
C HIS A 42 6.98 -9.38 -1.39
N PRO A 43 7.60 -8.94 -0.28
CA PRO A 43 8.31 -7.66 -0.18
C PRO A 43 9.32 -7.41 -1.31
N ALA A 44 10.11 -8.42 -1.66
CA ALA A 44 11.07 -8.32 -2.77
C ALA A 44 10.43 -7.98 -4.14
N VAL A 45 9.18 -8.39 -4.39
CA VAL A 45 8.46 -8.04 -5.62
C VAL A 45 8.08 -6.56 -5.60
N VAL A 46 7.65 -6.06 -4.44
CA VAL A 46 7.31 -4.65 -4.24
C VAL A 46 8.55 -3.78 -4.40
N GLU A 47 9.66 -4.15 -3.78
CA GLU A 47 10.95 -3.43 -3.90
C GLU A 47 11.44 -3.39 -5.34
N ASN A 48 11.40 -4.52 -6.06
CA ASN A 48 11.77 -4.58 -7.46
C ASN A 48 10.88 -3.66 -8.33
N ALA A 49 9.55 -3.70 -8.12
CA ALA A 49 8.63 -2.83 -8.85
C ALA A 49 8.90 -1.34 -8.60
N LEU A 50 9.23 -0.97 -7.35
CA LEU A 50 9.64 0.39 -7.01
C LEU A 50 10.94 0.79 -7.71
N HIS A 51 11.95 -0.07 -7.71
CA HIS A 51 13.21 0.18 -8.41
C HIS A 51 13.00 0.30 -9.93
N GLU A 52 12.24 -0.61 -10.53
CA GLU A 52 11.91 -0.59 -11.95
C GLU A 52 11.13 0.65 -12.37
N SER A 53 10.31 1.21 -11.47
CA SER A 53 9.57 2.46 -11.73
C SER A 53 10.48 3.66 -11.94
N GLN A 54 11.72 3.62 -11.43
CA GLN A 54 12.70 4.70 -11.53
C GLN A 54 13.52 4.63 -12.83
N TYR A 55 13.42 3.55 -13.60
CA TYR A 55 14.17 3.41 -14.83
C TYR A 55 13.64 4.32 -15.94
N PRO A 56 14.51 4.77 -16.86
CA PRO A 56 14.08 5.42 -18.09
C PRO A 56 13.10 4.54 -18.88
N ASP A 57 12.15 5.16 -19.60
CA ASP A 57 11.03 4.45 -20.23
C ASP A 57 11.46 3.33 -21.21
N GLN A 58 12.63 3.47 -21.83
CA GLN A 58 13.23 2.46 -22.71
C GLN A 58 13.63 1.16 -22.01
N PHE A 59 13.85 1.19 -20.69
CA PHE A 59 14.17 0.03 -19.87
C PHE A 59 12.99 -0.48 -19.03
N ARG A 60 11.85 0.23 -19.09
CA ARG A 60 10.63 -0.19 -18.40
C ARG A 60 9.88 -1.22 -19.23
N ASN A 61 9.32 -2.22 -18.58
CA ASN A 61 8.54 -3.23 -19.26
C ASN A 61 7.25 -2.62 -19.86
N ASN A 62 7.15 -2.61 -21.19
CA ASN A 62 5.98 -2.09 -21.90
C ASN A 62 4.74 -2.97 -21.75
N PHE A 63 4.92 -4.26 -21.43
CA PHE A 63 3.85 -5.24 -21.35
C PHE A 63 2.82 -4.88 -20.26
N TYR A 64 3.29 -4.39 -19.11
CA TYR A 64 2.43 -3.99 -17.99
C TYR A 64 1.85 -2.57 -18.10
N LYS A 65 2.15 -1.83 -19.18
CA LYS A 65 1.57 -0.49 -19.40
C LYS A 65 0.10 -0.53 -19.79
N ASN A 66 -0.36 -1.65 -20.36
CA ASN A 66 -1.76 -1.85 -20.68
C ASN A 66 -2.51 -2.33 -19.42
N PRO A 67 -3.46 -1.56 -18.88
CA PRO A 67 -4.16 -1.92 -17.65
C PRO A 67 -4.95 -3.23 -17.80
N HIS A 68 -5.43 -3.55 -18.99
CA HIS A 68 -6.19 -4.76 -19.24
C HIS A 68 -5.32 -6.03 -19.20
N ILE A 69 -4.07 -5.92 -19.68
CA ILE A 69 -3.09 -7.01 -19.62
C ILE A 69 -2.66 -7.26 -18.16
N ALA A 70 -2.38 -6.18 -17.42
CA ALA A 70 -2.00 -6.28 -16.01
C ALA A 70 -3.12 -6.93 -15.17
N GLU A 71 -4.38 -6.53 -15.38
CA GLU A 71 -5.53 -7.08 -14.68
C GLU A 71 -5.79 -8.56 -15.04
N ALA A 72 -5.68 -8.93 -16.32
CA ALA A 72 -5.87 -10.31 -16.76
C ALA A 72 -4.82 -11.27 -16.19
N LEU A 73 -3.56 -10.84 -16.11
CA LEU A 73 -2.47 -11.64 -15.51
C LEU A 73 -2.61 -11.79 -14.01
N ALA A 74 -3.02 -10.72 -13.32
CA ALA A 74 -3.30 -10.77 -11.88
C ALA A 74 -4.37 -11.84 -11.58
N LYS A 75 -5.41 -11.95 -12.42
CA LYS A 75 -6.46 -12.99 -12.26
C LYS A 75 -5.93 -14.42 -12.42
N GLN A 76 -4.99 -14.65 -13.34
CA GLN A 76 -4.44 -15.98 -13.59
C GLN A 76 -3.37 -16.40 -12.57
N SER A 77 -2.57 -15.45 -12.08
CA SER A 77 -1.49 -15.72 -11.11
C SER A 77 -2.00 -15.97 -9.69
N TRP A 78 -3.26 -15.67 -9.40
CA TRP A 78 -3.74 -15.56 -8.02
C TRP A 78 -4.29 -16.89 -7.48
N PHE A 79 -4.71 -17.85 -8.32
CA PHE A 79 -5.21 -19.15 -7.86
C PHE A 79 -5.13 -20.27 -8.92
N GLY A 80 -3.92 -20.69 -9.31
CA GLY A 80 -3.74 -22.01 -9.91
C GLY A 80 -3.93 -23.13 -8.88
N ASP A 81 -4.44 -24.29 -9.29
CA ASP A 81 -4.56 -25.45 -8.42
C ASP A 81 -3.15 -25.86 -7.93
N LYS A 82 -2.91 -25.75 -6.61
CA LYS A 82 -1.61 -25.96 -5.90
C LYS A 82 -0.59 -24.81 -5.92
N GLU A 83 -0.95 -23.61 -6.34
CA GLU A 83 -0.07 -22.44 -6.17
C GLU A 83 -0.20 -21.87 -4.76
N MET A 84 0.93 -21.70 -4.08
CA MET A 84 0.98 -21.20 -2.69
C MET A 84 1.73 -19.86 -2.65
N PRO A 85 1.25 -18.87 -1.88
CA PRO A 85 1.99 -17.62 -1.70
C PRO A 85 3.35 -17.91 -1.06
N VAL A 86 4.39 -17.34 -1.65
CA VAL A 86 5.76 -17.44 -1.12
C VAL A 86 5.94 -16.33 -0.10
N PHE A 87 6.13 -16.71 1.17
CA PHE A 87 6.43 -15.76 2.26
C PHE A 87 7.92 -15.62 2.52
N GLU A 88 8.66 -16.73 2.41
CA GLU A 88 10.11 -16.77 2.57
C GLU A 88 10.71 -17.41 1.32
N ARG A 89 11.63 -16.71 0.65
CA ARG A 89 12.32 -17.27 -0.52
C ARG A 89 13.55 -18.03 -0.05
N GLU A 90 13.67 -19.29 -0.49
CA GLU A 90 14.91 -20.07 -0.27
C GLU A 90 16.15 -19.38 -0.86
N ALA A 91 15.97 -18.59 -1.93
CA ALA A 91 17.04 -17.81 -2.53
C ALA A 91 17.63 -16.75 -1.57
N ASP A 92 16.83 -16.22 -0.64
CA ASP A 92 17.28 -15.20 0.31
C ASP A 92 18.20 -15.80 1.38
N LYS A 93 18.12 -17.12 1.60
CA LYS A 93 19.00 -17.87 2.52
C LYS A 93 20.39 -18.10 1.93
N ILE A 94 20.59 -17.90 0.62
CA ILE A 94 21.86 -18.15 -0.05
C ILE A 94 22.76 -16.91 0.11
N PRO A 95 23.90 -17.00 0.83
CA PRO A 95 24.79 -15.86 0.99
C PRO A 95 25.45 -15.48 -0.34
N ARG A 96 25.63 -14.17 -0.57
CA ARG A 96 26.16 -13.64 -1.84
C ARG A 96 27.57 -14.15 -2.14
N ASP A 97 28.39 -14.38 -1.13
CA ASP A 97 29.72 -14.97 -1.28
C ASP A 97 29.69 -16.37 -1.89
N ARG A 98 28.63 -17.16 -1.59
CA ARG A 98 28.46 -18.49 -2.16
C ARG A 98 28.16 -18.42 -3.64
N ILE A 99 27.34 -17.44 -4.05
CA ILE A 99 27.04 -17.16 -5.46
C ILE A 99 28.34 -16.80 -6.19
N VAL A 100 29.13 -15.88 -5.65
CA VAL A 100 30.42 -15.48 -6.24
C VAL A 100 31.37 -16.68 -6.36
N LYS A 101 31.43 -17.55 -5.34
CA LYS A 101 32.26 -18.77 -5.38
C LYS A 101 31.85 -19.70 -6.52
N ILE A 102 30.54 -19.88 -6.76
CA ILE A 102 30.02 -20.70 -7.87
C ILE A 102 30.50 -20.12 -9.20
N PHE A 103 30.33 -18.80 -9.43
CA PHE A 103 30.76 -18.16 -10.67
C PHE A 103 32.28 -18.24 -10.91
N LYS A 104 33.09 -18.10 -9.86
CA LYS A 104 34.56 -18.28 -9.94
C LYS A 104 34.97 -19.73 -10.26
N ASN A 105 34.22 -20.70 -9.76
CA ASN A 105 34.49 -22.12 -10.01
C ASN A 105 34.06 -22.55 -11.41
N ALA A 106 32.96 -21.98 -11.91
CA ALA A 106 32.45 -22.22 -13.27
C ALA A 106 33.22 -21.47 -14.37
N GLY A 107 34.21 -20.64 -14.02
CA GLY A 107 35.05 -19.91 -14.98
C GLY A 107 34.43 -18.64 -15.54
N PHE A 108 33.25 -18.23 -15.07
CA PHE A 108 32.58 -16.99 -15.51
C PHE A 108 33.23 -15.71 -14.95
N VAL A 109 34.00 -15.81 -13.87
CA VAL A 109 34.69 -14.68 -13.25
C VAL A 109 36.17 -15.01 -13.08
N ARG A 110 37.03 -14.07 -13.49
CA ARG A 110 38.48 -14.22 -13.39
C ARG A 110 38.89 -14.32 -11.91
N ARG A 111 39.74 -15.31 -11.59
CA ARG A 111 40.39 -15.40 -10.29
C ARG A 111 41.44 -14.29 -10.24
N ARG A 112 41.19 -13.28 -9.41
CA ARG A 112 42.14 -12.21 -9.11
C ARG A 112 42.88 -12.56 -7.83
#